data_AF-N2BBK3-F1
#
_entry.id   AF-N2BBK3-F1
#
_cell.length_a   1.000
_cell.length_b   1.000
_cell.length_c   1.000
_cell.angle_alpha   90.00
_cell.angle_beta   90.00
_cell.angle_gamma   90.00
#
_symmetry.space_group_name_H-M   'P 1'
#
loop_
_entity.id
_entity.type
_entity.pdbx_description
1 polymer ?
#
loop_
_entity_poly.entity_id
_entity_poly.type
_entity_poly.pdbx_seq_one_letter_code
_entity_poly.pdbx_strand_id
1 'polypeptide(L)' 'MWKLLENIGLGLFVNALYSVFTSNINIAVIVTMSASVVIMSVSIYFQRR' A
#
# COMPACT_ATOMS: atom_id res chain seq x y z
N MET A 1 10.55 -8.47 11.07
CA MET A 1 10.44 -8.25 9.62
C MET A 1 9.04 -7.79 9.18
N TRP A 2 7.95 -8.34 9.74
CA TRP A 2 6.56 -7.97 9.35
C TRP A 2 6.20 -6.49 9.54
N LYS A 3 6.61 -5.85 10.64
CA LYS A 3 6.47 -4.38 10.82
C LYS A 3 7.15 -3.56 9.71
N LEU A 4 8.23 -4.09 9.12
CA LEU A 4 8.94 -3.43 8.02
C LEU A 4 8.14 -3.54 6.72
N LEU A 5 7.49 -4.69 6.51
CA LEU A 5 6.59 -4.95 5.39
C LEU A 5 5.30 -4.12 5.48
N GLU A 6 4.78 -3.91 6.69
CA GLU A 6 3.69 -2.97 6.98
C GLU A 6 4.08 -1.53 6.64
N ASN A 7 5.26 -1.07 7.06
CA ASN A 7 5.78 0.26 6.72
C ASN A 7 6.03 0.45 5.22
N ILE A 8 6.50 -0.59 4.51
CA ILE A 8 6.63 -0.55 3.04
C ILE A 8 5.26 -0.43 2.39
N GLY A 9 4.26 -1.19 2.85
CA GLY A 9 2.88 -1.09 2.39
C GLY A 9 2.30 0.30 2.61
N LEU A 10 2.49 0.89 3.80
CA LEU A 10 2.10 2.26 4.11
C LEU A 10 2.77 3.28 3.17
N GLY A 11 4.07 3.14 2.91
CA GLY A 11 4.80 4.04 2.01
C GLY A 11 4.27 3.98 0.57
N LEU A 12 4.00 2.78 0.06
CA LEU A 12 3.41 2.59 -1.27
C LEU A 12 1.99 3.16 -1.36
N PHE A 13 1.20 2.99 -0.30
CA PHE A 13 -0.17 3.51 -0.23
C PHE A 13 -0.20 5.05 -0.23
N VAL A 14 0.67 5.69 0.56
CA VAL A 14 0.79 7.16 0.62
C VAL A 14 1.24 7.73 -0.74
N ASN A 15 2.17 7.06 -1.43
CA ASN A 15 2.62 7.49 -2.75
C ASN A 15 1.50 7.39 -3.80
N ALA A 16 0.74 6.28 -3.80
CA ALA A 16 -0.42 6.13 -4.67
C ALA A 16 -1.48 7.21 -4.38
N LEU A 17 -1.76 7.50 -3.11
CA LEU A 17 -2.66 8.58 -2.69
C LEU A 17 -2.19 9.95 -3.20
N TYR A 18 -0.91 10.26 -3.09
CA TYR A 18 -0.37 11.51 -3.60
C TYR A 18 -0.58 11.66 -5.12
N SER A 19 -0.42 10.56 -5.87
CA SER A 19 -0.71 10.55 -7.32
C SER A 19 -2.21 10.75 -7.63
N VAL A 20 -3.10 10.30 -6.75
CA VAL A 20 -4.55 10.56 -6.86
C VAL A 20 -4.86 12.03 -6.56
N PHE A 21 -4.28 12.59 -5.50
CA PHE A 21 -4.46 13.99 -5.11
C PHE A 21 -3.95 14.97 -6.18
N THR A 22 -2.90 14.61 -6.91
CA THR A 22 -2.36 15.40 -8.03
C THR A 22 -3.12 15.19 -9.35
N SER A 23 -4.27 14.50 -9.31
CA SER A 23 -5.13 14.21 -10.48
C SER A 23 -4.45 13.38 -11.58
N ASN A 24 -3.32 12.75 -11.30
CA ASN A 24 -2.63 11.85 -12.21
C ASN A 24 -3.12 10.40 -12.00
N ILE A 25 -4.42 10.21 -12.22
CA ILE A 25 -5.09 8.93 -11.99
C ILE A 25 -4.86 8.05 -13.23
N ASN A 26 -3.91 7.13 -13.08
CA ASN A 26 -3.63 6.07 -14.04
C ASN A 26 -4.06 4.71 -13.44
N ILE A 27 -4.34 3.73 -14.28
CA ILE A 27 -4.57 2.33 -13.90
C ILE A 27 -3.43 1.81 -13.01
N ALA A 28 -2.19 2.21 -13.31
CA ALA A 28 -1.02 1.87 -12.48
C ALA A 28 -1.17 2.34 -11.02
N VAL A 29 -1.77 3.51 -10.78
CA VAL A 29 -2.00 4.06 -9.44
C VAL A 29 -3.06 3.26 -8.68
N ILE A 30 -4.12 2.84 -9.37
CA ILE A 30 -5.18 2.02 -8.76
C ILE A 30 -4.63 0.63 -8.39
N VAL A 31 -3.79 0.06 -9.24
CA VAL A 31 -3.13 -1.23 -8.98
C VAL A 31 -2.16 -1.14 -7.80
N THR A 32 -1.34 -0.09 -7.72
CA THR A 32 -0.42 0.09 -6.58
C THR A 32 -1.17 0.37 -5.27
N MET A 33 -2.27 1.11 -5.33
CA MET A 33 -3.12 1.37 -4.16
C MET A 33 -3.79 0.09 -3.64
N SER A 34 -4.34 -0.75 -4.53
CA SER A 34 -4.94 -2.03 -4.12
C SER A 34 -3.89 -3.04 -3.65
N ALA A 35 -2.74 -3.15 -4.33
CA ALA A 35 -1.65 -4.04 -3.93
C ALA A 35 -1.06 -3.66 -2.56
N SER A 36 -0.87 -2.37 -2.27
CA SER A 36 -0.34 -1.91 -0.98
C SER A 36 -1.27 -2.27 0.19
N VAL A 37 -2.58 -2.17 0.02
CA VAL A 37 -3.57 -2.61 1.02
C VAL A 37 -3.53 -4.11 1.26
N VAL A 38 -3.38 -4.92 0.21
CA VAL A 38 -3.25 -6.38 0.33
C VAL A 38 -1.97 -6.76 1.08
N ILE A 39 -0.84 -6.14 0.73
CA ILE A 39 0.45 -6.37 1.38
C ILE A 39 0.38 -6.02 2.88
N MET A 40 -0.21 -4.87 3.22
CA MET A 40 -0.44 -4.49 4.62
C MET A 40 -1.34 -5.50 5.33
N SER A 41 -2.47 -5.88 4.72
CA SER A 41 -3.44 -6.80 5.33
C SER A 41 -2.83 -8.17 5.62
N VAL A 42 -2.05 -8.70 4.68
CA VAL A 42 -1.32 -9.96 4.84
C VAL A 42 -0.26 -9.83 5.94
N SER A 43 0.49 -8.73 5.97
CA SER A 43 1.49 -8.50 7.00
C SER A 43 0.88 -8.45 8.41
N ILE A 44 -0.24 -7.74 8.58
CA ILE A 44 -0.96 -7.66 9.86
C ILE A 44 -1.52 -9.03 10.25
N TYR A 45 -2.08 -9.79 9.31
CA TYR A 45 -2.60 -11.12 9.56
C TYR A 45 -1.51 -12.06 10.09
N PHE A 46 -0.35 -12.11 9.43
CA PHE A 46 0.78 -12.93 9.86
C PHE A 46 1.45 -12.44 11.14
N GLN A 47 1.40 -11.13 11.45
CA GLN A 47 1.92 -10.61 12.72
C GLN A 47 1.02 -10.95 13.92
N ARG A 48 -0.29 -11.09 13.71
CA ARG A 48 -1.26 -11.41 14.76
C ARG A 48 -1.47 -12.90 14.99
N ARG A 49 -0.96 -13.74 14.10
CA ARG A 49 -0.94 -15.20 14.24
C ARG A 49 0.36 -15.65 14.91
#